data_AF-A0A536W2X7-F1
#
_entry.id   AF-A0A536W2X7-F1
#
_cell.length_a   1.000
_cell.length_b   1.000
_cell.length_c   1.000
_cell.angle_alpha   90.00
_cell.angle_beta   90.00
_cell.angle_gamma   90.00
#
_symmetry.space_group_name_H-M   'P 1'
#
loop_
_entity.id
_entity.type
_entity.pdbx_description
1 polymer ?
#
loop_
_entity_poly.entity_id
_entity_poly.type
_entity_poly.pdbx_seq_one_letter_code
_entity_poly.pdbx_strand_id
1 'polypeptide(L)'
;MNANDKFFARDAHVDNAAVQPLPNSKKIFVEGSRPDVRVPMREVAQSDTPASFGVENNPPIVVYDTSGPYTDPAATIDIRQGLPAVRAHWIEERGDTVELSQLSSAYGRERLADTALSGMRFD
;
A
#
# COMPACT_ATOMS: atom_id res chain seq x y z
N MET A 1 15.11 27.76 -7.17
CA MET A 1 13.66 27.47 -7.24
C MET A 1 13.13 27.73 -5.84
N ASN A 2 12.55 28.90 -5.60
CA ASN A 2 12.01 29.26 -4.29
C ASN A 2 10.57 28.76 -4.24
N ALA A 3 10.30 27.71 -3.48
CA ALA A 3 8.93 27.29 -3.18
C ALA A 3 8.76 27.30 -1.67
N ASN A 4 8.28 28.44 -1.17
CA ASN A 4 7.75 28.63 0.18
C ASN A 4 6.26 28.22 0.19
N ASP A 5 5.90 27.20 -0.59
CA ASP A 5 4.52 26.75 -0.71
C ASP A 5 4.18 25.95 0.55
N LYS A 6 3.23 26.48 1.31
CA LYS A 6 2.71 25.79 2.50
C LYS A 6 1.95 24.56 2.04
N PHE A 7 2.43 23.38 2.43
CA PHE A 7 1.70 22.13 2.24
C PHE A 7 0.46 22.08 3.13
N PHE A 8 -0.66 21.62 2.56
CA PHE A 8 -1.87 21.29 3.30
C PHE A 8 -2.31 19.86 2.97
N ALA A 9 -2.70 19.09 3.98
CA ALA A 9 -3.11 17.69 3.85
C ALA A 9 -4.29 17.49 2.88
N ARG A 10 -5.21 18.46 2.82
CA ARG A 10 -6.35 18.43 1.89
C ARG A 10 -5.96 18.42 0.41
N ASP A 11 -4.77 18.94 0.09
CA ASP A 11 -4.26 19.04 -1.28
C ASP A 11 -3.38 17.82 -1.64
N ALA A 12 -3.15 16.93 -0.67
CA ALA A 12 -2.36 15.72 -0.85
C ALA A 12 -3.08 14.72 -1.74
N HIS A 13 -2.44 14.37 -2.84
CA HIS A 13 -2.89 13.33 -3.76
C HIS A 13 -1.69 12.48 -4.17
N VAL A 14 -1.97 11.22 -4.49
CA VAL A 14 -0.96 10.32 -5.02
C VAL A 14 -0.75 10.60 -6.52
N ASP A 15 0.47 10.43 -6.99
CA ASP A 15 0.74 10.42 -8.44
C ASP A 15 -0.02 9.23 -9.06
N ASN A 16 -0.85 9.50 -10.07
CA ASN A 16 -1.61 8.48 -10.78
C ASN A 16 -0.70 7.38 -11.36
N ALA A 17 0.53 7.73 -11.78
CA ALA A 17 1.49 6.75 -12.29
C ALA A 17 1.97 5.77 -11.20
N ALA A 18 1.97 6.19 -9.93
CA ALA A 18 2.36 5.36 -8.81
C ALA A 18 1.27 4.35 -8.39
N VAL A 19 0.03 4.53 -8.87
CA VAL A 19 -1.12 3.66 -8.54
C VAL A 19 -1.63 2.82 -9.72
N GLN A 20 -0.86 2.72 -10.80
CA GLN A 20 -1.22 1.86 -11.91
C GLN A 20 -0.71 0.42 -11.69
N PRO A 21 -1.44 -0.60 -12.20
CA PRO A 21 -0.91 -1.94 -12.31
C PRO A 21 0.40 -1.97 -13.10
N LEU A 22 1.32 -2.84 -12.69
CA LEU A 22 2.59 -3.01 -13.40
C LEU A 22 2.35 -3.67 -14.77
N PRO A 23 2.94 -3.16 -15.86
CA PRO A 23 2.69 -3.65 -17.22
C PRO A 23 2.83 -5.17 -17.38
N ASN A 24 1.94 -5.76 -18.16
CA ASN A 24 1.90 -7.21 -18.45
C ASN A 24 1.88 -8.11 -17.21
N SER A 25 1.46 -7.56 -16.07
CA SER A 25 1.33 -8.33 -14.85
C SER A 25 0.08 -7.95 -14.07
N LYS A 26 -0.37 -8.87 -13.23
CA LYS A 26 -1.50 -8.64 -12.32
C LYS A 26 -1.09 -9.01 -10.90
N LYS A 27 -1.58 -8.23 -9.94
CA LYS A 27 -1.48 -8.54 -8.51
C LYS A 27 -2.21 -9.85 -8.26
N ILE A 28 -1.57 -10.75 -7.53
CA ILE A 28 -2.21 -11.95 -7.00
C ILE A 28 -1.88 -12.07 -5.52
N PHE A 29 -2.65 -12.89 -4.81
CA PHE A 29 -2.43 -13.15 -3.40
C PHE A 29 -2.42 -14.64 -3.16
N VAL A 30 -1.36 -15.11 -2.51
CA VAL A 30 -1.26 -16.48 -2.03
C VAL A 30 -1.72 -16.49 -0.59
N GLU A 31 -2.69 -17.34 -0.25
CA GLU A 31 -3.11 -17.52 1.14
C GLU A 31 -1.94 -18.12 1.94
N GLY A 32 -1.66 -17.54 3.10
CA GLY A 32 -0.64 -18.01 4.03
C GLY A 32 -1.16 -19.10 4.96
N SER A 33 -0.67 -19.09 6.20
CA SER A 33 -1.09 -20.05 7.22
C SER A 33 -2.52 -19.82 7.76
N ARG A 34 -3.17 -18.72 7.37
CA ARG A 34 -4.53 -18.32 7.79
C ARG A 34 -5.21 -17.51 6.67
N PRO A 35 -6.56 -17.52 6.59
CA PRO A 35 -7.30 -16.90 5.47
C PRO A 35 -7.07 -15.40 5.28
N ASP A 36 -6.82 -14.68 6.37
CA ASP A 36 -6.54 -13.24 6.40
C ASP A 36 -5.07 -12.89 6.12
N VAL A 37 -4.16 -13.88 6.07
CA VAL A 37 -2.79 -13.69 5.56
C VAL A 37 -2.81 -13.87 4.05
N ARG A 38 -2.87 -12.75 3.34
CA ARG A 38 -2.81 -12.70 1.87
C ARG A 38 -1.44 -12.18 1.44
N VAL A 39 -0.55 -13.10 1.04
CA VAL A 39 0.84 -12.76 0.64
C VAL A 39 0.85 -12.21 -0.79
N PRO A 40 1.26 -10.94 -1.00
CA PRO A 40 1.24 -10.33 -2.31
C PRO A 40 2.34 -10.89 -3.21
N MET A 41 1.93 -11.32 -4.40
CA MET A 41 2.80 -11.67 -5.51
C MET A 41 2.26 -10.99 -6.78
N ARG A 42 2.97 -11.12 -7.90
CA ARG A 42 2.42 -10.76 -9.21
C ARG A 42 2.68 -11.85 -10.23
N GLU A 43 1.70 -12.08 -11.10
CA GLU A 43 1.81 -12.97 -12.26
C GLU A 43 2.15 -12.15 -13.50
N VAL A 44 3.28 -12.45 -14.14
CA VAL A 44 3.71 -11.85 -15.41
C VAL A 44 3.27 -12.74 -16.57
N ALA A 45 2.46 -12.19 -17.47
CA ALA A 45 2.04 -12.89 -18.68
C ALA A 45 3.21 -13.00 -19.66
N GLN A 46 3.34 -14.16 -20.29
CA GLN A 46 4.30 -14.42 -21.35
C GLN A 46 3.57 -14.44 -22.71
N SER A 47 4.22 -13.96 -23.77
CA SER A 47 3.71 -14.16 -25.13
C SER A 47 3.78 -15.63 -25.52
N ASP A 48 2.88 -16.10 -26.38
CA ASP A 48 2.92 -17.47 -26.87
C ASP A 48 4.18 -17.76 -27.70
N THR A 49 4.65 -19.00 -27.65
CA THR A 49 5.76 -19.49 -28.48
C THR A 49 5.22 -19.98 -29.83
N PRO A 50 5.70 -19.48 -30.98
CA PRO A 50 5.33 -20.03 -32.28
C PRO A 50 5.73 -21.50 -32.41
N ALA A 51 4.81 -22.35 -32.88
CA ALA A 51 5.04 -23.78 -33.11
C ALA A 51 4.72 -24.17 -34.55
N SER A 52 5.19 -25.35 -34.99
CA SER A 52 4.97 -25.84 -36.36
C SER A 52 3.49 -25.89 -36.77
N PHE A 53 2.59 -26.07 -35.80
CA PHE A 53 1.14 -25.99 -35.99
C PHE A 53 0.51 -25.13 -34.88
N GLY A 54 0.49 -23.81 -35.10
CA GLY A 54 -0.15 -22.86 -34.18
C GLY A 54 0.82 -22.26 -33.16
N VAL A 55 0.38 -22.18 -31.90
CA VAL A 55 1.12 -21.54 -30.82
C VAL A 55 1.11 -22.41 -29.57
N GLU A 56 2.18 -22.34 -28.78
CA GLU A 56 2.29 -22.92 -27.46
C GLU A 56 2.11 -21.81 -26.41
N ASN A 57 1.08 -21.94 -25.57
CA ASN A 57 0.80 -20.98 -24.51
C ASN A 57 1.81 -21.14 -23.38
N ASN A 58 2.50 -20.05 -23.03
CA ASN A 58 3.45 -20.06 -21.91
C ASN A 58 2.72 -19.76 -20.59
N PRO A 59 2.96 -20.55 -19.52
CA PRO A 59 2.35 -20.26 -18.22
C PRO A 59 2.87 -18.93 -17.65
N PRO A 60 2.09 -18.20 -16.85
CA PRO A 60 2.57 -16.96 -16.24
C PRO A 60 3.72 -17.22 -15.25
N ILE A 61 4.63 -16.26 -15.13
CA ILE A 61 5.73 -16.30 -14.15
C ILE A 61 5.27 -15.56 -12.89
N VAL A 62 5.23 -16.27 -11.76
CA VAL A 62 4.93 -15.68 -10.45
C VAL A 62 6.21 -15.12 -9.84
N VAL A 63 6.19 -13.85 -9.45
CA VAL A 63 7.31 -13.19 -8.78
C VAL A 63 6.87 -12.46 -7.52
N TYR A 64 7.80 -12.26 -6.60
CA TYR A 64 7.59 -11.47 -5.39
C TYR A 64 7.25 -10.01 -5.73
N ASP A 65 6.33 -9.42 -4.98
CA ASP A 65 5.83 -8.06 -5.27
C ASP A 65 5.75 -7.18 -4.01
N THR A 66 6.72 -6.26 -3.90
CA THR A 66 6.84 -5.29 -2.81
C THR A 66 6.03 -4.01 -3.01
N SER A 67 5.31 -3.86 -4.12
CA SER A 67 4.57 -2.63 -4.43
C SER A 67 3.38 -2.36 -3.50
N GLY A 68 2.95 -3.34 -2.71
CA GLY A 68 1.82 -3.19 -1.79
C GLY A 68 0.49 -2.94 -2.51
N PRO A 69 -0.49 -2.29 -1.86
CA PRO A 69 -1.78 -1.96 -2.45
C PRO A 69 -1.73 -0.99 -3.63
N TYR A 70 -0.61 -0.28 -3.82
CA TYR A 70 -0.49 0.74 -4.87
C TYR A 70 -0.66 0.17 -6.29
N THR A 71 -0.35 -1.09 -6.54
CA THR A 71 -0.54 -1.73 -7.85
C THR A 71 -1.77 -2.63 -7.92
N ASP A 72 -2.54 -2.71 -6.83
CA ASP A 72 -3.77 -3.50 -6.77
C ASP A 72 -4.94 -2.66 -7.31
N PRO A 73 -5.55 -3.03 -8.47
CA PRO A 73 -6.65 -2.27 -9.04
C PRO A 73 -7.92 -2.28 -8.17
N ALA A 74 -8.01 -3.17 -7.18
CA ALA A 74 -9.11 -3.19 -6.22
C ALA A 74 -8.87 -2.26 -5.02
N ALA A 75 -7.66 -1.73 -4.83
CA ALA A 75 -7.35 -0.81 -3.75
C ALA A 75 -7.66 0.63 -4.13
N THR A 76 -8.30 1.36 -3.22
CA THR A 76 -8.42 2.82 -3.30
C THR A 76 -7.33 3.45 -2.43
N ILE A 77 -6.45 4.24 -3.05
CA ILE A 77 -5.32 4.86 -2.35
C ILE A 77 -5.67 6.30 -1.98
N ASP A 78 -5.84 6.54 -0.68
CA ASP A 78 -5.91 7.88 -0.10
C ASP A 78 -4.74 8.06 0.87
N ILE A 79 -3.72 8.81 0.45
CA ILE A 79 -2.52 9.04 1.26
C ILE A 79 -2.80 9.85 2.53
N ARG A 80 -3.96 10.49 2.64
CA ARG A 80 -4.41 11.21 3.84
C ARG A 80 -4.97 10.29 4.90
N GLN A 81 -5.36 9.08 4.52
CA GLN A 81 -5.91 8.05 5.42
C GLN A 81 -4.87 6.96 5.74
N GLY A 82 -3.75 6.94 5.00
CA GLY A 82 -2.78 5.87 5.07
C GLY A 82 -3.28 4.57 4.44
N LEU A 83 -2.50 3.50 4.62
CA LEU A 83 -2.86 2.17 4.13
C LEU A 83 -3.70 1.42 5.19
N PRO A 84 -4.56 0.47 4.75
CA PRO A 84 -5.28 -0.40 5.68
C PRO A 84 -4.31 -1.11 6.65
N ALA A 85 -4.64 -1.08 7.94
CA ALA A 85 -3.87 -1.73 8.98
C ALA A 85 -4.11 -3.26 8.99
N VAL A 86 -3.74 -3.96 7.91
CA VAL A 86 -4.03 -5.39 7.69
C VAL A 86 -3.48 -6.34 8.76
N ARG A 87 -2.57 -5.86 9.62
CA ARG A 87 -1.94 -6.63 10.71
C ARG A 87 -2.46 -6.26 12.11
N ALA A 88 -3.38 -5.30 12.23
CA ALA A 88 -3.86 -4.81 13.52
C ALA A 88 -4.40 -5.96 14.38
N HIS A 89 -5.29 -6.78 13.81
CA HIS A 89 -5.85 -7.92 14.50
C HIS A 89 -4.79 -8.92 14.97
N TRP A 90 -3.78 -9.21 14.14
CA TRP A 90 -2.69 -10.13 14.51
C TRP A 90 -1.83 -9.61 15.66
N ILE A 91 -1.79 -8.28 15.84
CA ILE A 91 -1.08 -7.64 16.94
C ILE A 91 -1.91 -7.74 18.22
N GLU A 92 -3.20 -7.42 18.14
CA GLU A 92 -4.13 -7.53 19.27
C GLU A 92 -4.23 -8.97 19.80
N GLU A 93 -4.33 -9.95 18.90
CA GLU A 93 -4.45 -11.39 19.23
C GLU A 93 -3.29 -11.92 20.10
N ARG A 94 -2.10 -11.33 20.03
CA ARG A 94 -0.96 -11.78 20.84
C ARG A 94 -1.07 -11.39 22.31
N GLY A 95 -1.90 -10.39 22.65
CA GLY A 95 -2.05 -9.89 24.01
C GLY A 95 -0.76 -9.32 24.62
N ASP A 96 0.19 -8.93 23.77
CA ASP A 96 1.53 -8.48 24.16
C ASP A 96 1.76 -6.97 23.98
N THR A 97 0.69 -6.21 23.71
CA THR A 97 0.74 -4.76 23.50
C THR A 97 -0.32 -4.03 24.33
N VAL A 98 -0.08 -2.73 24.56
CA VAL A 98 -1.01 -1.82 25.22
C VAL A 98 -1.19 -0.61 24.31
N GLU A 99 -2.44 -0.31 23.95
CA GLU A 99 -2.76 0.91 23.22
C GLU A 99 -2.64 2.12 24.16
N LEU A 100 -1.92 3.15 23.72
CA LEU A 100 -1.80 4.40 24.46
C LEU A 100 -2.95 5.33 24.07
N SER A 101 -3.62 5.90 25.07
CA SER A 101 -4.72 6.85 24.84
C SER A 101 -4.28 8.18 24.21
N GLN A 102 -2.98 8.48 24.21
CA GLN A 102 -2.41 9.69 23.62
C GLN A 102 -0.90 9.57 23.39
N LEU A 103 -0.34 10.56 22.70
CA LEU A 103 1.11 10.71 22.52
C LEU A 103 1.83 10.83 23.87
N SER A 104 2.82 9.96 24.08
CA SER A 104 3.58 9.88 25.33
C SER A 104 4.74 10.87 25.41
N SER A 105 5.30 11.32 24.28
CA SER A 105 6.42 12.26 24.25
C SER A 105 5.96 13.71 24.43
N ALA A 106 6.77 14.52 25.14
CA ALA A 106 6.53 15.96 25.28
C ALA A 106 6.48 16.64 23.91
N TYR A 107 7.45 16.33 23.05
CA TYR A 107 7.49 16.83 21.68
C TYR A 107 6.21 16.51 20.88
N GLY A 108 5.72 15.25 20.94
CA GLY A 108 4.50 14.85 20.23
C GLY A 108 3.26 15.62 20.70
N ARG A 109 3.11 15.77 22.02
CA ARG A 109 2.01 16.56 22.60
C ARG A 109 2.07 18.03 22.20
N GLU A 110 3.25 18.64 22.21
CA GLU A 110 3.42 20.03 21.77
C GLU A 110 3.07 20.21 20.29
N ARG A 111 3.52 19.32 19.39
CA ARG A 111 3.17 19.40 17.95
C ARG A 111 1.68 19.14 17.71
N LEU A 112 1.05 18.28 18.51
CA LEU A 112 -0.39 18.05 18.45
C LEU A 112 -1.22 19.23 19.01
N ALA A 113 -0.67 20.01 19.93
CA ALA A 113 -1.32 21.23 20.42
C ALA A 113 -1.09 22.44 19.49
N ASP A 114 -0.07 22.40 18.65
CA ASP A 114 0.29 23.49 17.74
C ASP A 114 -0.73 23.66 16.61
N THR A 115 -1.50 24.76 16.66
CA THR A 115 -2.53 25.09 15.68
C THR A 115 -1.96 25.47 14.31
N ALA A 116 -0.71 25.92 14.24
CA ALA A 116 -0.04 26.21 12.97
C ALA A 116 0.16 24.94 12.13
N LEU A 117 0.18 23.76 12.77
CA LEU A 117 0.31 22.46 12.13
C LEU A 117 -1.04 21.81 11.79
N SER A 118 -2.17 22.40 12.16
CA SER A 118 -3.51 21.82 11.94
C SER A 118 -3.76 21.43 10.48
N GLY A 119 -3.36 22.31 9.55
CA GLY A 119 -3.51 22.07 8.11
C GLY A 119 -2.61 20.97 7.54
N MET A 120 -1.62 20.48 8.29
CA MET A 120 -0.70 19.42 7.88
C MET A 120 -1.10 18.04 8.42
N ARG A 121 -2.14 17.95 9.25
CA ARG A 121 -2.57 16.70 9.85
C ARG A 121 -3.33 15.86 8.84
N PHE A 122 -2.99 14.58 8.81
CA PHE A 122 -3.76 13.55 8.14
C PHE A 122 -4.94 13.13 9.01
N ASP A 123 -5.96 12.56 8.36
CA ASP A 123 -7.21 12.15 8.99
C ASP A 123 -7.04 10.84 9.76
#